data_AF-A0A845FLW0-F1
#
_entry.id   AF-A0A845FLW0-F1
#
_cell.length_a   1.000
_cell.length_b   1.000
_cell.length_c   1.000
_cell.angle_alpha   90.00
_cell.angle_beta   90.00
_cell.angle_gamma   90.00
#
_symmetry.space_group_name_H-M   'P 1'
#
loop_
_entity.id
_entity.type
_entity.pdbx_description
1 polymer ?
#
loop_
_entity_poly.entity_id
_entity_poly.type
_entity_poly.pdbx_seq_one_letter_code
_entity_poly.pdbx_strand_id
1 'polypeptide(L)'
;MLVEGSGLGTLRLQNIFGCSQRLLLLAILTCAVPLAAARTLNVPNAEDLALVDGGRWVVASSMPGGALSQGGLYAVNVATGDAHRITPLRDSGLRRDPACREPVAAGQLAPHGISTSVAKDGSELLWVVNHGVRESIEIYRISGGKTLGLSWQGCLLLPAGAMGNAVAVDAQGQVFVTNYGASISGTPKTDRWMGDVLVWQRGRGWQAVAGSDIFAPNGLLVSTDGQQLYVNSWAAGQVLHLDRATGERQTLTLPFLPDNLRWGAAGEIVAAGLYATATEVARCVMASGPCERHIATGAALIGVTDFTVKCQRKTPLHMGTVALRVADELWLGPVRGDAILALDGRSPAWDQCR
;
A
#
# COMPACT_ATOMS: atom_id res chain seq x y z
N MET A 1 -75.91 56.05 27.08
CA MET A 1 -76.47 57.25 27.72
C MET A 1 -75.96 57.26 29.15
N LEU A 2 -74.98 58.15 29.44
CA LEU A 2 -74.63 58.68 30.78
C LEU A 2 -74.20 57.64 31.86
N VAL A 3 -73.31 57.86 32.83
CA VAL A 3 -72.48 58.99 33.23
C VAL A 3 -71.37 58.45 34.16
N GLU A 4 -70.29 59.21 34.21
CA GLU A 4 -69.13 59.25 35.11
C GLU A 4 -69.34 58.99 36.63
N GLY A 5 -68.22 58.63 37.29
CA GLY A 5 -67.95 58.85 38.72
C GLY A 5 -66.93 57.84 39.29
N SER A 6 -65.61 58.07 39.26
CA SER A 6 -64.77 58.90 40.16
C SER A 6 -64.11 58.11 41.31
N GLY A 7 -62.77 58.21 41.46
CA GLY A 7 -62.08 57.92 42.73
C GLY A 7 -60.73 57.19 42.71
N LEU A 8 -59.65 57.96 42.53
CA LEU A 8 -58.33 57.92 43.22
C LEU A 8 -57.49 56.63 43.31
N GLY A 9 -56.22 56.72 42.89
CA GLY A 9 -55.15 55.86 43.40
C GLY A 9 -53.92 55.73 42.50
N THR A 10 -52.96 56.64 42.65
CA THR A 10 -51.66 56.76 41.95
C THR A 10 -50.73 55.55 42.03
N LEU A 11 -50.10 55.17 40.90
CA LEU A 11 -48.66 54.88 40.82
C LEU A 11 -48.18 54.87 39.35
N ARG A 12 -47.21 55.73 39.06
CA ARG A 12 -46.57 55.89 37.74
C ARG A 12 -45.69 54.66 37.43
N LEU A 13 -45.90 54.04 36.27
CA LEU A 13 -44.94 53.15 35.61
C LEU A 13 -44.72 53.66 34.18
N GLN A 14 -43.48 53.96 33.84
CA GLN A 14 -43.04 54.31 32.49
C GLN A 14 -42.99 53.03 31.63
N ASN A 15 -43.81 52.97 30.58
CA ASN A 15 -43.42 52.84 29.15
C ASN A 15 -42.12 52.05 28.86
N ILE A 16 -42.11 50.97 28.05
CA ILE A 16 -42.43 50.96 26.60
C ILE A 16 -42.58 49.52 26.04
N PHE A 17 -43.51 49.42 25.08
CA PHE A 17 -43.76 48.44 23.99
C PHE A 17 -42.49 47.82 23.34
N GLY A 18 -42.49 46.68 22.65
CA GLY A 18 -43.56 45.93 22.00
C GLY A 18 -43.00 44.74 21.20
N CYS A 19 -43.93 43.92 20.74
CA CYS A 19 -43.78 42.66 20.01
C CYS A 19 -43.24 42.87 18.57
N SER A 20 -42.41 41.96 18.02
CA SER A 20 -42.66 41.30 16.73
C SER A 20 -41.49 40.42 16.22
N GLN A 21 -41.87 39.34 15.53
CA GLN A 21 -41.11 38.50 14.58
C GLN A 21 -39.99 37.58 15.12
N ARG A 22 -40.39 36.34 15.47
CA ARG A 22 -39.49 35.18 15.43
C ARG A 22 -39.20 34.82 13.98
N LEU A 23 -37.96 35.08 13.54
CA LEU A 23 -37.39 34.50 12.33
C LEU A 23 -37.22 33.00 12.56
N LEU A 24 -37.94 32.17 11.79
CA LEU A 24 -37.71 30.73 11.73
C LEU A 24 -36.49 30.51 10.81
N LEU A 25 -35.28 30.51 11.37
CA LEU A 25 -34.11 29.99 10.64
C LEU A 25 -34.25 28.47 10.57
N LEU A 26 -34.61 27.96 9.40
CA LEU A 26 -34.42 26.56 9.03
C LEU A 26 -32.89 26.34 8.92
N ALA A 27 -32.26 25.94 10.02
CA ALA A 27 -30.90 25.42 9.96
C ALA A 27 -30.97 24.08 9.23
N ILE A 28 -30.58 24.08 7.95
CA ILE A 28 -30.24 22.85 7.24
C ILE A 28 -28.98 22.33 7.94
N LEU A 29 -29.16 21.49 8.96
CA LEU A 29 -28.08 20.63 9.44
C LEU A 29 -27.74 19.70 8.27
N THR A 30 -26.76 20.09 7.47
CA THR A 30 -26.00 19.10 6.72
C THR A 30 -25.35 18.21 7.76
N CYS A 31 -25.74 16.93 7.80
CA CYS A 31 -24.94 15.89 8.43
C CYS A 31 -23.61 15.83 7.66
N ALA A 32 -22.68 16.72 7.99
CA ALA A 32 -21.29 16.53 7.66
C ALA A 32 -20.85 15.32 8.47
N VAL A 33 -20.85 14.15 7.83
CA VAL A 33 -20.13 12.99 8.37
C VAL A 33 -18.72 13.49 8.63
N PRO A 34 -18.23 13.47 9.88
CA PRO A 34 -16.88 13.95 10.15
C PRO A 34 -15.93 13.18 9.25
N LEU A 35 -15.15 13.89 8.43
CA LEU A 35 -14.04 13.29 7.71
C LEU A 35 -13.24 12.52 8.75
N ALA A 36 -12.99 11.23 8.52
CA ALA A 36 -12.15 10.44 9.40
C ALA A 36 -10.87 11.25 9.70
N ALA A 37 -10.47 11.32 10.98
CA ALA A 37 -9.22 11.95 11.33
C ALA A 37 -8.12 11.32 10.47
N ALA A 38 -7.40 12.17 9.74
CA ALA A 38 -6.39 11.74 8.81
C ALA A 38 -5.14 12.60 9.01
N ARG A 39 -3.97 11.97 8.95
CA ARG A 39 -2.69 12.66 8.95
C ARG A 39 -1.86 12.26 7.75
N THR A 40 -1.07 13.20 7.27
CA THR A 40 -0.14 13.01 6.16
C THR A 40 1.25 12.73 6.70
N LEU A 41 1.93 11.73 6.14
CA LEU A 41 3.29 11.37 6.50
C LEU A 41 4.18 11.66 5.28
N ASN A 42 5.17 12.52 5.45
CA ASN A 42 5.94 13.12 4.35
C ASN A 42 6.93 12.12 3.73
N VAL A 43 6.40 11.18 2.96
CA VAL A 43 7.14 10.25 2.11
C VAL A 43 6.52 10.30 0.72
N PRO A 44 7.22 10.87 -0.28
CA PRO A 44 6.69 10.98 -1.62
C PRO A 44 6.81 9.66 -2.37
N ASN A 45 5.91 9.42 -3.33
CA ASN A 45 5.87 8.23 -4.17
C ASN A 45 6.02 6.91 -3.39
N ALA A 46 5.49 6.84 -2.17
CA ALA A 46 5.51 5.66 -1.30
C ALA A 46 4.65 4.55 -1.90
N GLU A 47 5.21 3.84 -2.86
CA GLU A 47 4.48 2.89 -3.68
C GLU A 47 4.14 1.61 -2.91
N ASP A 48 5.02 1.18 -2.00
CA ASP A 48 4.79 0.03 -1.13
C ASP A 48 5.30 0.27 0.31
N LEU A 49 4.68 -0.42 1.29
CA LEU A 49 4.88 -0.20 2.73
C LEU A 49 5.01 -1.51 3.50
N ALA A 50 6.01 -1.63 4.38
CA ALA A 50 6.18 -2.79 5.26
C ALA A 50 6.33 -2.35 6.73
N LEU A 51 5.59 -3.02 7.63
CA LEU A 51 5.71 -2.84 9.07
C LEU A 51 6.93 -3.64 9.59
N VAL A 52 7.78 -3.01 10.41
CA VAL A 52 9.03 -3.60 10.91
C VAL A 52 9.25 -3.29 12.39
N ASP A 53 10.26 -3.91 12.99
CA ASP A 53 10.71 -3.64 14.36
C ASP A 53 9.56 -3.76 15.38
N GLY A 54 8.77 -4.82 15.23
CA GLY A 54 7.61 -5.09 16.09
C GLY A 54 6.49 -4.05 15.98
N GLY A 55 6.40 -3.32 14.86
CA GLY A 55 5.36 -2.32 14.64
C GLY A 55 5.71 -0.91 15.07
N ARG A 56 6.96 -0.65 15.46
CA ARG A 56 7.42 0.71 15.81
C ARG A 56 7.71 1.57 14.59
N TRP A 57 8.05 0.93 13.47
CA TRP A 57 8.46 1.60 12.24
C TRP A 57 7.73 1.01 11.04
N VAL A 58 7.50 1.86 10.04
CA VAL A 58 7.14 1.44 8.69
C VAL A 58 8.29 1.80 7.76
N VAL A 59 8.70 0.85 6.91
CA VAL A 59 9.54 1.13 5.76
C VAL A 59 8.66 1.40 4.56
N ALA A 60 8.96 2.47 3.83
CA ALA A 60 8.32 2.80 2.57
C ALA A 60 9.34 2.73 1.42
N SER A 61 8.96 2.08 0.32
CA SER A 61 9.68 2.19 -0.95
C SER A 61 9.14 3.37 -1.74
N SER A 62 10.02 4.35 -1.98
CA SER A 62 9.73 5.54 -2.76
C SER A 62 10.25 5.34 -4.18
N MET A 63 9.33 5.21 -5.14
CA MET A 63 9.69 5.01 -6.55
C MET A 63 10.18 6.33 -7.19
N PRO A 64 11.22 6.28 -8.05
CA PRO A 64 11.54 7.42 -8.90
C PRO A 64 10.42 7.68 -9.94
N GLY A 65 10.41 8.91 -10.47
CA GLY A 65 9.48 9.37 -11.50
C GLY A 65 8.58 10.53 -11.04
N GLY A 66 7.86 11.11 -12.00
CA GLY A 66 7.23 12.41 -11.80
C GLY A 66 8.29 13.46 -11.44
N ALA A 67 8.07 14.19 -10.35
CA ALA A 67 9.01 15.20 -9.85
C ALA A 67 10.25 14.63 -9.13
N LEU A 68 10.28 13.32 -8.81
CA LEU A 68 11.42 12.69 -8.14
C LEU A 68 12.39 12.08 -9.15
N SER A 69 13.62 12.58 -9.18
CA SER A 69 14.70 12.04 -10.02
C SER A 69 15.35 10.78 -9.45
N GLN A 70 15.16 10.50 -8.15
CA GLN A 70 15.76 9.36 -7.45
C GLN A 70 14.73 8.67 -6.57
N GLY A 71 14.79 7.34 -6.53
CA GLY A 71 14.04 6.54 -5.57
C GLY A 71 14.75 6.46 -4.22
N GLY A 72 14.12 5.79 -3.26
CA GLY A 72 14.75 5.56 -1.96
C GLY A 72 13.89 4.77 -1.00
N LEU A 73 14.51 4.33 0.10
CA LEU A 73 13.80 3.73 1.22
C LEU A 73 13.65 4.77 2.31
N TYR A 74 12.47 4.84 2.91
CA TYR A 74 12.18 5.75 4.02
C TYR A 74 11.73 4.96 5.23
N ALA A 75 12.13 5.41 6.42
CA ALA A 75 11.61 4.92 7.68
C ALA A 75 10.64 5.95 8.24
N VAL A 76 9.47 5.51 8.66
CA VAL A 76 8.46 6.34 9.31
C VAL A 76 8.21 5.80 10.71
N ASN A 77 8.39 6.64 11.72
CA ASN A 77 8.07 6.28 13.09
C ASN A 77 6.55 6.22 13.26
N VAL A 78 6.02 5.10 13.73
CA VAL A 78 4.56 4.92 13.81
C VAL A 78 3.92 5.88 14.82
N ALA A 79 4.57 6.11 15.95
CA ALA A 79 4.05 6.95 17.02
C ALA A 79 4.07 8.44 16.66
N THR A 80 5.19 8.94 16.13
CA THR A 80 5.34 10.38 15.84
C THR A 80 4.92 10.76 14.42
N GLY A 81 4.97 9.82 13.47
CA GLY A 81 4.82 10.09 12.04
C GLY A 81 6.06 10.67 11.38
N ASP A 82 7.16 10.84 12.12
CA ASP A 82 8.39 11.39 11.57
C ASP A 82 9.01 10.43 10.56
N ALA A 83 9.27 10.95 9.36
CA ALA A 83 9.87 10.21 8.27
C ALA A 83 11.32 10.65 8.04
N HIS A 84 12.20 9.71 7.73
CA HIS A 84 13.54 9.99 7.24
C HIS A 84 13.96 9.03 6.14
N ARG A 85 14.74 9.52 5.18
CA ARG A 85 15.34 8.67 4.15
C ARG A 85 16.44 7.82 4.77
N ILE A 86 16.44 6.53 4.46
CA ILE A 86 17.46 5.59 4.92
C ILE A 86 18.58 5.54 3.88
N THR A 87 19.82 5.66 4.33
CA THR A 87 21.00 5.31 3.51
C THR A 87 21.48 3.94 3.96
N PRO A 88 21.27 2.87 3.17
CA PRO A 88 21.69 1.54 3.58
C PRO A 88 23.21 1.48 3.76
N LEU A 89 23.64 0.89 4.86
CA LEU A 89 25.06 0.63 5.12
C LEU A 89 25.47 -0.63 4.37
N ARG A 90 26.71 -0.65 3.88
CA ARG A 90 27.33 -1.89 3.41
C ARG A 90 27.63 -2.76 4.62
N ASP A 91 27.17 -3.99 4.59
CA ASP A 91 27.58 -5.04 5.52
C ASP A 91 28.18 -6.22 4.73
N SER A 92 29.00 -7.00 5.41
CA SER A 92 29.68 -8.19 4.87
C SER A 92 28.77 -9.43 4.77
N GLY A 93 27.48 -9.28 5.10
CA GLY A 93 26.54 -10.38 5.34
C GLY A 93 26.18 -11.26 4.13
N LEU A 94 25.51 -12.38 4.47
CA LEU A 94 24.91 -13.54 3.76
C LEU A 94 25.30 -13.90 2.30
N ARG A 95 25.74 -12.98 1.45
CA ARG A 95 26.19 -13.16 0.04
C ARG A 95 25.48 -14.33 -0.65
N ARG A 96 24.15 -14.22 -0.76
CA ARG A 96 23.28 -15.32 -1.23
C ARG A 96 23.48 -15.62 -2.71
N ASP A 97 23.78 -14.60 -3.51
CA ASP A 97 24.18 -14.71 -4.90
C ASP A 97 25.64 -14.20 -5.06
N PRO A 98 26.59 -15.04 -5.50
CA PRO A 98 27.96 -14.61 -5.78
C PRO A 98 28.08 -13.51 -6.85
N ALA A 99 27.07 -13.35 -7.71
CA ALA A 99 27.02 -12.27 -8.71
C ALA A 99 26.69 -10.91 -8.06
N CYS A 100 26.06 -10.91 -6.89
CA CYS A 100 25.74 -9.70 -6.12
C CYS A 100 26.90 -9.30 -5.21
N ARG A 101 27.86 -8.57 -5.79
CA ARG A 101 29.11 -8.20 -5.10
C ARG A 101 29.03 -6.89 -4.31
N GLU A 102 28.22 -5.95 -4.80
CA GLU A 102 28.17 -4.58 -4.28
C GLU A 102 26.72 -4.10 -4.12
N PRO A 103 26.41 -3.34 -3.06
CA PRO A 103 25.11 -2.69 -2.91
C PRO A 103 24.88 -1.67 -4.03
N VAL A 104 23.61 -1.42 -4.35
CA VAL A 104 23.23 -0.29 -5.20
C VAL A 104 23.48 1.00 -4.44
N ALA A 105 24.14 1.97 -5.08
CA ALA A 105 24.35 3.28 -4.47
C ALA A 105 22.99 3.96 -4.19
N ALA A 106 22.87 4.68 -3.07
CA ALA A 106 21.59 5.23 -2.61
C ALA A 106 20.89 6.12 -3.66
N GLY A 107 21.64 6.89 -4.46
CA GLY A 107 21.09 7.72 -5.55
C GLY A 107 20.73 6.97 -6.82
N GLN A 108 21.03 5.68 -6.91
CA GLN A 108 20.72 4.81 -8.05
C GLN A 108 19.72 3.72 -7.69
N LEU A 109 19.26 3.66 -6.43
CA LEU A 109 18.21 2.73 -6.03
C LEU A 109 16.89 3.19 -6.64
N ALA A 110 16.22 2.27 -7.32
CA ALA A 110 14.86 2.45 -7.81
C ALA A 110 13.98 1.35 -7.19
N PRO A 111 13.63 1.49 -5.90
CA PRO A 111 12.87 0.48 -5.19
C PRO A 111 11.42 0.48 -5.64
N HIS A 112 10.79 -0.70 -5.63
CA HIS A 112 9.40 -0.94 -6.01
C HIS A 112 8.73 -1.73 -4.88
N GLY A 113 8.13 -2.90 -5.13
CA GLY A 113 7.55 -3.73 -4.08
C GLY A 113 8.56 -4.20 -3.01
N ILE A 114 8.10 -4.29 -1.77
CA ILE A 114 8.89 -4.71 -0.61
C ILE A 114 8.18 -5.75 0.24
N SER A 115 8.93 -6.59 0.94
CA SER A 115 8.40 -7.47 1.99
C SER A 115 9.43 -7.73 3.08
N THR A 116 8.97 -8.33 4.18
CA THR A 116 9.81 -8.68 5.31
C THR A 116 9.81 -10.18 5.55
N SER A 117 10.89 -10.67 6.16
CA SER A 117 10.99 -12.05 6.63
C SER A 117 11.85 -12.12 7.89
N VAL A 118 11.70 -13.18 8.67
CA VAL A 118 12.61 -13.47 9.78
C VAL A 118 13.60 -14.56 9.37
N ALA A 119 14.89 -14.28 9.48
CA ALA A 119 15.94 -15.26 9.25
C ALA A 119 16.01 -16.29 10.38
N LYS A 120 16.70 -17.42 10.15
CA LYS A 120 16.86 -18.49 11.15
C LYS A 120 17.56 -18.03 12.44
N ASP A 121 18.39 -17.00 12.36
CA ASP A 121 19.08 -16.39 13.52
C ASP A 121 18.20 -15.36 14.26
N GLY A 122 16.93 -15.20 13.85
CA GLY A 122 15.98 -14.23 14.40
C GLY A 122 16.10 -12.83 13.80
N SER A 123 17.05 -12.58 12.89
CA SER A 123 17.20 -11.26 12.26
C SER A 123 16.01 -10.96 11.35
N GLU A 124 15.46 -9.76 11.49
CA GLU A 124 14.46 -9.25 10.56
C GLU A 124 15.14 -8.77 9.27
N LEU A 125 14.64 -9.21 8.12
CA LEU A 125 15.14 -8.86 6.79
C LEU A 125 14.08 -8.11 6.00
N LEU A 126 14.51 -7.12 5.23
CA LEU A 126 13.74 -6.44 4.20
C LEU A 126 14.20 -6.93 2.82
N TRP A 127 13.24 -7.28 1.98
CA TRP A 127 13.42 -7.66 0.57
C TRP A 127 12.84 -6.56 -0.30
N VAL A 128 13.59 -6.11 -1.28
CA VAL A 128 13.25 -4.93 -2.08
C VAL A 128 13.43 -5.26 -3.55
N VAL A 129 12.35 -5.18 -4.33
CA VAL A 129 12.44 -5.15 -5.79
C VAL A 129 13.15 -3.87 -6.20
N ASN A 130 14.18 -3.97 -7.04
CA ASN A 130 14.97 -2.84 -7.52
C ASN A 130 15.12 -2.87 -9.04
N HIS A 131 14.92 -1.69 -9.64
CA HIS A 131 15.02 -1.41 -11.08
C HIS A 131 16.16 -0.46 -11.46
N GLY A 132 17.07 -0.18 -10.51
CA GLY A 132 18.09 0.84 -10.68
C GLY A 132 19.16 0.42 -11.68
N VAL A 133 20.36 0.12 -11.18
CA VAL A 133 21.47 -0.33 -12.04
C VAL A 133 21.32 -1.78 -12.53
N ARG A 134 20.33 -2.52 -12.00
CA ARG A 134 20.08 -3.94 -12.27
C ARG A 134 18.68 -4.34 -11.82
N GLU A 135 18.07 -5.29 -12.52
CA GLU A 135 16.85 -5.98 -12.08
C GLU A 135 17.21 -7.00 -10.99
N SER A 136 16.74 -6.75 -9.77
CA SER A 136 17.21 -7.51 -8.61
C SER A 136 16.24 -7.45 -7.43
N ILE A 137 16.36 -8.45 -6.56
CA ILE A 137 15.82 -8.40 -5.20
C ILE A 137 16.97 -8.06 -4.26
N GLU A 138 17.02 -6.82 -3.77
CA GLU A 138 17.98 -6.35 -2.78
C GLU A 138 17.56 -6.76 -1.37
N ILE A 139 18.52 -7.19 -0.55
CA ILE A 139 18.26 -7.77 0.77
C ILE A 139 18.96 -6.93 1.82
N TYR A 140 18.22 -6.48 2.82
CA TYR A 140 18.74 -5.70 3.92
C TYR A 140 18.39 -6.34 5.26
N ARG A 141 19.34 -6.36 6.19
CA ARG A 141 19.06 -6.62 7.61
C ARG A 141 18.52 -5.33 8.22
N ILE A 142 17.42 -5.44 8.95
CA ILE A 142 16.81 -4.32 9.67
C ILE A 142 17.46 -4.21 11.05
N SER A 143 17.84 -2.99 11.42
CA SER A 143 18.30 -2.64 12.77
C SER A 143 17.32 -1.65 13.39
N GLY A 144 16.49 -2.15 14.31
CA GLY A 144 15.50 -1.36 15.03
C GLY A 144 16.07 -0.47 16.13
N GLY A 145 15.19 0.25 16.83
CA GLY A 145 15.55 1.11 17.96
C GLY A 145 15.10 2.56 17.78
N LYS A 146 15.92 3.51 18.27
CA LYS A 146 15.62 4.96 18.20
C LYS A 146 15.56 5.51 16.78
N THR A 147 16.32 4.90 15.87
CA THR A 147 16.33 5.18 14.43
C THR A 147 16.40 3.87 13.70
N LEU A 148 15.59 3.70 12.65
CA LEU A 148 15.63 2.48 11.84
C LEU A 148 16.85 2.52 10.90
N GLY A 149 17.67 1.48 10.94
CA GLY A 149 18.80 1.29 10.04
C GLY A 149 18.60 0.09 9.10
N LEU A 150 19.25 0.14 7.94
CA LEU A 150 19.32 -0.97 6.99
C LEU A 150 20.78 -1.30 6.68
N SER A 151 21.12 -2.59 6.70
CA SER A 151 22.45 -3.10 6.36
C SER A 151 22.35 -4.11 5.23
N TRP A 152 22.94 -3.81 4.09
CA TRP A 152 22.84 -4.64 2.88
C TRP A 152 23.50 -6.01 3.08
N GLN A 153 22.78 -7.08 2.73
CA GLN A 153 23.17 -8.48 2.93
C GLN A 153 23.46 -9.24 1.62
N GLY A 154 23.27 -8.58 0.47
CA GLY A 154 23.32 -9.19 -0.85
C GLY A 154 22.10 -8.85 -1.70
N CYS A 155 22.06 -9.41 -2.90
CA CYS A 155 20.88 -9.40 -3.74
C CYS A 155 20.67 -10.76 -4.42
N LEU A 156 19.56 -10.89 -5.13
CA LEU A 156 19.32 -11.93 -6.13
C LEU A 156 19.10 -11.23 -7.47
N LEU A 157 19.94 -11.51 -8.47
CA LEU A 157 19.69 -10.98 -9.82
C LEU A 157 18.48 -11.68 -10.43
N LEU A 158 17.56 -10.92 -11.02
CA LEU A 158 16.48 -11.53 -11.79
C LEU A 158 17.04 -12.13 -13.10
N PRO A 159 16.41 -13.19 -13.64
CA PRO A 159 16.80 -13.76 -14.92
C PRO A 159 16.76 -12.72 -16.05
N ALA A 160 17.55 -12.93 -17.10
CA ALA A 160 17.58 -12.02 -18.24
C ALA A 160 16.17 -11.84 -18.85
N GLY A 161 15.76 -10.58 -19.01
CA GLY A 161 14.45 -10.20 -19.54
C GLY A 161 13.30 -10.23 -18.53
N ALA A 162 13.50 -10.79 -17.33
CA ALA A 162 12.53 -10.69 -16.25
C ALA A 162 12.54 -9.29 -15.63
N MET A 163 11.38 -8.84 -15.15
CA MET A 163 11.20 -7.56 -14.46
C MET A 163 10.23 -7.75 -13.30
N GLY A 164 10.70 -7.52 -12.08
CA GLY A 164 9.94 -7.79 -10.85
C GLY A 164 8.99 -6.66 -10.50
N ASN A 165 7.83 -6.94 -9.92
CA ASN A 165 6.94 -5.90 -9.35
C ASN A 165 6.89 -6.00 -7.83
N ALA A 166 6.42 -7.14 -7.30
CA ALA A 166 6.34 -7.43 -5.88
C ALA A 166 7.24 -8.61 -5.51
N VAL A 167 7.58 -8.70 -4.22
CA VAL A 167 8.40 -9.79 -3.66
C VAL A 167 7.77 -10.32 -2.37
N ALA A 168 7.77 -11.63 -2.18
CA ALA A 168 7.34 -12.29 -0.95
C ALA A 168 8.28 -13.44 -0.58
N VAL A 169 8.37 -13.80 0.70
CA VAL A 169 9.29 -14.84 1.19
C VAL A 169 8.56 -15.76 2.16
N ASP A 170 8.66 -17.07 1.94
CA ASP A 170 8.05 -18.07 2.83
C ASP A 170 8.94 -18.41 4.05
N ALA A 171 8.44 -19.24 4.96
CA ALA A 171 9.19 -19.63 6.16
C ALA A 171 10.41 -20.52 5.86
N GLN A 172 10.48 -21.12 4.67
CA GLN A 172 11.61 -21.92 4.21
C GLN A 172 12.70 -21.06 3.55
N GLY A 173 12.41 -19.77 3.32
CA GLY A 173 13.31 -18.82 2.70
C GLY A 173 13.33 -18.90 1.17
N GLN A 174 12.28 -19.45 0.56
CA GLN A 174 12.06 -19.31 -0.87
C GLN A 174 11.58 -17.89 -1.16
N VAL A 175 12.06 -17.30 -2.24
CA VAL A 175 11.73 -15.93 -2.63
C VAL A 175 10.85 -15.97 -3.86
N PHE A 176 9.67 -15.38 -3.78
CA PHE A 176 8.71 -15.30 -4.86
C PHE A 176 8.66 -13.86 -5.39
N VAL A 177 8.58 -13.71 -6.71
CA VAL A 177 8.55 -12.41 -7.38
C VAL A 177 7.51 -12.44 -8.48
N THR A 178 6.61 -11.46 -8.52
CA THR A 178 5.77 -11.24 -9.70
C THR A 178 6.59 -10.64 -10.81
N ASN A 179 6.51 -11.24 -11.99
CA ASN A 179 7.33 -10.92 -13.14
C ASN A 179 6.45 -10.46 -14.29
N TYR A 180 6.48 -9.17 -14.61
CA TYR A 180 5.84 -8.62 -15.80
C TYR A 180 6.79 -8.59 -17.02
N GLY A 181 8.05 -9.00 -16.84
CA GLY A 181 9.02 -9.23 -17.91
C GLY A 181 8.83 -10.59 -18.59
N ALA A 182 9.86 -11.05 -19.30
CA ALA A 182 9.86 -12.36 -19.95
C ALA A 182 9.78 -13.50 -18.92
N SER A 183 8.93 -14.48 -19.16
CA SER A 183 8.91 -15.72 -18.37
C SER A 183 10.13 -16.58 -18.71
N ILE A 184 10.61 -17.33 -17.71
CA ILE A 184 11.67 -18.33 -17.88
C ILE A 184 11.13 -19.76 -18.04
N SER A 185 9.80 -19.95 -18.04
CA SER A 185 9.19 -21.27 -18.31
C SER A 185 9.37 -21.74 -19.75
N GLY A 186 9.76 -20.82 -20.65
CA GLY A 186 9.76 -21.03 -22.09
C GLY A 186 8.41 -20.81 -22.75
N THR A 187 7.35 -20.51 -21.98
CA THR A 187 6.03 -20.14 -22.53
C THR A 187 6.13 -18.78 -23.24
N PRO A 188 5.83 -18.70 -24.55
CA PRO A 188 5.83 -17.43 -25.25
C PRO A 188 4.78 -16.48 -24.68
N LYS A 189 5.11 -15.19 -24.60
CA LYS A 189 4.11 -14.17 -24.28
C LYS A 189 3.09 -14.06 -25.40
N THR A 190 1.82 -14.19 -25.06
CA THR A 190 0.69 -13.96 -25.98
C THR A 190 0.27 -12.48 -26.00
N ASP A 191 0.62 -11.71 -24.97
CA ASP A 191 0.50 -10.25 -24.89
C ASP A 191 1.70 -9.67 -24.13
N ARG A 192 2.08 -8.42 -24.41
CA ARG A 192 3.22 -7.74 -23.75
C ARG A 192 3.07 -7.65 -22.22
N TRP A 193 1.84 -7.59 -21.72
CA TRP A 193 1.52 -7.52 -20.30
C TRP A 193 1.38 -8.89 -19.64
N MET A 194 1.34 -9.99 -20.40
CA MET A 194 1.38 -11.32 -19.78
C MET A 194 2.68 -11.50 -19.01
N GLY A 195 2.56 -12.09 -17.83
CA GLY A 195 3.68 -12.42 -16.97
C GLY A 195 3.33 -13.59 -16.07
N ASP A 196 4.17 -13.84 -15.07
CA ASP A 196 4.06 -14.98 -14.16
C ASP A 196 4.60 -14.66 -12.77
N VAL A 197 4.63 -15.66 -11.89
CA VAL A 197 5.41 -15.62 -10.64
C VAL A 197 6.66 -16.47 -10.81
N LEU A 198 7.80 -15.91 -10.44
CA LEU A 198 9.06 -16.63 -10.33
C LEU A 198 9.32 -17.00 -8.88
N VAL A 199 9.94 -18.16 -8.65
CA VAL A 199 10.41 -18.61 -7.34
C VAL A 199 11.91 -18.89 -7.40
N TRP A 200 12.66 -18.31 -6.46
CA TRP A 200 14.06 -18.60 -6.23
C TRP A 200 14.21 -19.50 -5.01
N GLN A 201 15.04 -20.53 -5.16
CA GLN A 201 15.44 -21.41 -4.07
C GLN A 201 16.96 -21.54 -4.03
N ARG A 202 17.55 -21.47 -2.83
CA ARG A 202 18.99 -21.68 -2.66
C ARG A 202 19.40 -23.04 -3.23
N GLY A 203 20.40 -23.05 -4.11
CA GLY A 203 20.90 -24.26 -4.76
C GLY A 203 20.14 -24.69 -6.01
N ARG A 204 18.94 -24.15 -6.28
CA ARG A 204 18.16 -24.42 -7.51
C ARG A 204 18.01 -23.20 -8.42
N GLY A 205 18.16 -21.99 -7.88
CA GLY A 205 17.98 -20.75 -8.64
C GLY A 205 16.51 -20.44 -8.93
N TRP A 206 16.29 -19.58 -9.93
CA TRP A 206 14.97 -19.15 -10.38
C TRP A 206 14.25 -20.21 -11.20
N GLN A 207 12.96 -20.37 -10.95
CA GLN A 207 12.02 -21.17 -11.73
C GLN A 207 10.70 -20.42 -11.87
N ALA A 208 9.99 -20.61 -12.96
CA ALA A 208 8.60 -20.14 -13.06
C ALA A 208 7.69 -21.03 -12.19
N VAL A 209 6.71 -20.43 -11.52
CA VAL A 209 5.68 -21.16 -10.79
C VAL A 209 4.61 -21.60 -11.78
N ALA A 210 4.39 -22.91 -11.88
CA ALA A 210 3.39 -23.47 -12.78
C ALA A 210 1.99 -22.93 -12.45
N GLY A 211 1.22 -22.56 -13.48
CA GLY A 211 -0.14 -22.04 -13.36
C GLY A 211 -0.25 -20.61 -12.83
N SER A 212 0.87 -19.89 -12.67
CA SER A 212 0.89 -18.51 -12.18
C SER A 212 0.78 -17.44 -13.27
N ASP A 213 0.62 -17.85 -14.54
CA ASP A 213 0.48 -16.93 -15.67
C ASP A 213 -0.78 -16.06 -15.54
N ILE A 214 -0.57 -14.74 -15.54
CA ILE A 214 -1.64 -13.73 -15.39
C ILE A 214 -1.31 -12.46 -16.18
N PHE A 215 -2.32 -11.60 -16.34
CA PHE A 215 -2.21 -10.34 -17.07
C PHE A 215 -1.76 -9.21 -16.15
N ALA A 216 -0.58 -8.65 -16.42
CA ALA A 216 0.10 -7.64 -15.60
C ALA A 216 0.24 -8.07 -14.12
N PRO A 217 1.08 -9.09 -13.82
CA PRO A 217 1.35 -9.49 -12.43
C PRO A 217 1.89 -8.32 -11.61
N ASN A 218 1.31 -8.10 -10.43
CA ASN A 218 1.61 -6.96 -9.58
C ASN A 218 1.82 -7.38 -8.12
N GLY A 219 0.98 -6.98 -7.15
CA GLY A 219 1.08 -7.38 -5.75
C GLY A 219 1.06 -8.90 -5.54
N LEU A 220 1.80 -9.35 -4.52
CA LEU A 220 2.04 -10.76 -4.21
C LEU A 220 2.01 -11.02 -2.71
N LEU A 221 1.29 -12.06 -2.29
CA LEU A 221 1.43 -12.69 -0.98
C LEU A 221 1.66 -14.20 -1.14
N VAL A 222 2.35 -14.77 -0.15
CA VAL A 222 2.58 -16.20 -0.02
C VAL A 222 2.19 -16.64 1.39
N SER A 223 1.57 -17.81 1.53
CA SER A 223 1.34 -18.43 2.83
C SER A 223 2.66 -18.84 3.50
N THR A 224 2.63 -18.99 4.83
CA THR A 224 3.81 -19.36 5.62
C THR A 224 4.53 -20.62 5.13
N ASP A 225 3.77 -21.60 4.64
CA ASP A 225 4.28 -22.89 4.10
C ASP A 225 4.65 -22.84 2.61
N GLY A 226 4.54 -21.66 1.99
CA GLY A 226 4.85 -21.46 0.59
C GLY A 226 3.79 -22.00 -0.38
N GLN A 227 2.71 -22.65 0.06
CA GLN A 227 1.82 -23.41 -0.83
C GLN A 227 0.73 -22.56 -1.49
N GLN A 228 0.27 -21.49 -0.85
CA GLN A 228 -0.78 -20.64 -1.35
C GLN A 228 -0.18 -19.32 -1.84
N LEU A 229 -0.46 -18.96 -3.09
CA LEU A 229 -0.09 -17.67 -3.66
C LEU A 229 -1.34 -16.82 -3.90
N TYR A 230 -1.25 -15.54 -3.54
CA TYR A 230 -2.24 -14.53 -3.88
C TYR A 230 -1.57 -13.46 -4.73
N VAL A 231 -2.07 -13.26 -5.95
CA VAL A 231 -1.37 -12.45 -6.96
C VAL A 231 -2.34 -11.52 -7.66
N ASN A 232 -2.02 -10.24 -7.72
CA ASN A 232 -2.82 -9.28 -8.46
C ASN A 232 -2.55 -9.40 -9.96
N SER A 233 -3.63 -9.58 -10.73
CA SER A 233 -3.70 -9.41 -12.17
C SER A 233 -4.19 -7.97 -12.40
N TRP A 234 -3.25 -7.02 -12.35
CA TRP A 234 -3.53 -5.60 -12.16
C TRP A 234 -4.45 -5.03 -13.24
N ALA A 235 -4.06 -5.22 -14.51
CA ALA A 235 -4.81 -4.68 -15.63
C ALA A 235 -6.12 -5.43 -15.90
N ALA A 236 -6.30 -6.63 -15.32
CA ALA A 236 -7.55 -7.38 -15.38
C ALA A 236 -8.53 -7.02 -14.24
N GLY A 237 -8.09 -6.25 -13.23
CA GLY A 237 -8.91 -5.94 -12.07
C GLY A 237 -9.18 -7.17 -11.18
N GLN A 238 -8.22 -8.11 -11.09
CA GLN A 238 -8.43 -9.41 -10.45
C GLN A 238 -7.33 -9.76 -9.45
N VAL A 239 -7.69 -10.60 -8.48
CA VAL A 239 -6.76 -11.30 -7.59
C VAL A 239 -6.85 -12.79 -7.90
N LEU A 240 -5.71 -13.42 -8.21
CA LEU A 240 -5.57 -14.86 -8.35
C LEU A 240 -5.22 -15.47 -6.98
N HIS A 241 -5.90 -16.53 -6.59
CA HIS A 241 -5.43 -17.50 -5.60
C HIS A 241 -4.98 -18.76 -6.33
N LEU A 242 -3.75 -19.20 -6.06
CA LEU A 242 -3.15 -20.41 -6.63
C LEU A 242 -2.67 -21.32 -5.51
N ASP A 243 -3.21 -22.52 -5.46
CA ASP A 243 -2.66 -23.62 -4.66
C ASP A 243 -1.56 -24.32 -5.47
N ARG A 244 -0.31 -24.25 -5.01
CA ARG A 244 0.85 -24.79 -5.72
C ARG A 244 0.97 -26.30 -5.65
N ALA A 245 0.32 -26.95 -4.68
CA ALA A 245 0.38 -28.40 -4.51
C ALA A 245 -0.57 -29.11 -5.48
N THR A 246 -1.76 -28.54 -5.67
CA THR A 246 -2.81 -29.09 -6.53
C THR A 246 -2.85 -28.46 -7.91
N GLY A 247 -2.36 -27.22 -8.05
CA GLY A 247 -2.50 -26.39 -9.24
C GLY A 247 -3.88 -25.73 -9.37
N GLU A 248 -4.74 -25.82 -8.34
CA GLU A 248 -6.05 -25.19 -8.34
C GLU A 248 -5.92 -23.66 -8.39
N ARG A 249 -6.75 -23.04 -9.24
CA ARG A 249 -6.79 -21.58 -9.44
C ARG A 249 -8.19 -21.06 -9.15
N GLN A 250 -8.25 -19.99 -8.38
CA GLN A 250 -9.47 -19.21 -8.17
C GLN A 250 -9.19 -17.74 -8.46
N THR A 251 -10.15 -17.02 -9.04
CA THR A 251 -10.01 -15.59 -9.31
C THR A 251 -11.14 -14.81 -8.67
N LEU A 252 -10.79 -13.66 -8.11
CA LEU A 252 -11.70 -12.70 -7.51
C LEU A 252 -11.58 -11.37 -8.25
N THR A 253 -12.70 -10.81 -8.69
CA THR A 253 -12.73 -9.51 -9.39
C THR A 253 -12.95 -8.37 -8.42
N LEU A 254 -12.22 -7.28 -8.59
CA LEU A 254 -12.37 -6.02 -7.87
C LEU A 254 -12.83 -4.91 -8.83
N PRO A 255 -13.56 -3.88 -8.35
CA PRO A 255 -14.04 -2.78 -9.19
C PRO A 255 -12.97 -1.71 -9.49
N PHE A 256 -11.70 -2.02 -9.20
CA PHE A 256 -10.52 -1.18 -9.39
C PHE A 256 -9.35 -2.08 -9.80
N LEU A 257 -8.26 -1.50 -10.32
CA LEU A 257 -7.05 -2.23 -10.67
C LEU A 257 -6.23 -2.49 -9.40
N PRO A 258 -6.14 -3.73 -8.88
CA PRO A 258 -5.43 -3.99 -7.63
C PRO A 258 -3.92 -3.97 -7.86
N ASP A 259 -3.21 -3.19 -7.03
CA ASP A 259 -1.75 -2.97 -7.09
C ASP A 259 -1.06 -3.85 -6.02
N ASN A 260 -0.79 -3.36 -4.82
CA ASN A 260 -0.12 -4.12 -3.76
C ASN A 260 -1.09 -4.87 -2.83
N LEU A 261 -0.59 -5.99 -2.29
CA LEU A 261 -1.27 -6.83 -1.31
C LEU A 261 -0.50 -6.85 0.01
N ARG A 262 -1.22 -6.81 1.13
CA ARG A 262 -0.67 -6.95 2.48
C ARG A 262 -1.48 -7.92 3.32
N TRP A 263 -0.81 -8.65 4.21
CA TRP A 263 -1.49 -9.40 5.24
C TRP A 263 -2.11 -8.43 6.26
N GLY A 264 -3.39 -8.63 6.56
CA GLY A 264 -4.07 -8.01 7.68
C GLY A 264 -3.77 -8.74 8.99
N ALA A 265 -4.18 -8.13 10.11
CA ALA A 265 -3.88 -8.64 11.44
C ALA A 265 -4.61 -9.97 11.76
N ALA A 266 -5.73 -10.26 11.09
CA ALA A 266 -6.47 -11.50 11.27
C ALA A 266 -6.13 -12.55 10.18
N GLY A 267 -5.10 -12.31 9.37
CA GLY A 267 -4.72 -13.16 8.25
C GLY A 267 -5.60 -12.99 7.00
N GLU A 268 -6.44 -11.95 6.97
CA GLU A 268 -7.10 -11.52 5.75
C GLU A 268 -6.11 -10.81 4.79
N ILE A 269 -6.48 -10.67 3.53
CA ILE A 269 -5.70 -9.91 2.56
C ILE A 269 -6.25 -8.49 2.49
N VAL A 270 -5.35 -7.50 2.57
CA VAL A 270 -5.62 -6.09 2.31
C VAL A 270 -5.07 -5.77 0.92
N ALA A 271 -5.96 -5.40 0.00
CA ALA A 271 -5.60 -4.95 -1.33
C ALA A 271 -5.82 -3.44 -1.45
N ALA A 272 -4.92 -2.74 -2.16
CA ALA A 272 -5.16 -1.38 -2.62
C ALA A 272 -5.05 -1.29 -4.13
N GLY A 273 -5.55 -0.22 -4.72
CA GLY A 273 -5.50 -0.05 -6.16
C GLY A 273 -6.28 1.14 -6.69
N LEU A 274 -6.51 1.17 -8.00
CA LEU A 274 -6.84 2.41 -8.71
C LEU A 274 -8.16 2.32 -9.48
N TYR A 275 -9.06 3.28 -9.27
CA TYR A 275 -10.29 3.43 -10.05
C TYR A 275 -10.02 4.15 -11.37
N ALA A 276 -9.39 3.45 -12.31
CA ALA A 276 -9.05 3.91 -13.64
C ALA A 276 -8.84 2.73 -14.60
N THR A 277 -8.62 3.03 -15.89
CA THR A 277 -8.09 2.04 -16.84
C THR A 277 -6.57 1.93 -16.72
N ALA A 278 -6.01 0.77 -17.09
CA ALA A 278 -4.55 0.54 -17.06
C ALA A 278 -3.78 1.59 -17.86
N THR A 279 -4.33 2.00 -19.01
CA THR A 279 -3.75 3.04 -19.87
C THR A 279 -3.69 4.41 -19.19
N GLU A 280 -4.73 4.79 -18.43
CA GLU A 280 -4.74 6.07 -17.71
C GLU A 280 -3.72 6.08 -16.57
N VAL A 281 -3.62 4.99 -15.81
CA VAL A 281 -2.60 4.87 -14.76
C VAL A 281 -1.20 4.93 -15.37
N ALA A 282 -0.94 4.12 -16.40
CA ALA A 282 0.36 4.07 -17.07
C ALA A 282 0.77 5.45 -17.62
N ARG A 283 -0.18 6.21 -18.18
CA ARG A 283 0.07 7.58 -18.64
C ARG A 283 0.57 8.47 -17.51
N CYS A 284 -0.02 8.41 -16.32
CA CYS A 284 0.50 9.20 -15.21
C CYS A 284 1.86 8.68 -14.72
N VAL A 285 1.99 7.38 -14.46
CA VAL A 285 3.22 6.82 -13.88
C VAL A 285 4.43 7.14 -14.77
N MET A 286 4.27 7.09 -16.09
CA MET A 286 5.33 7.38 -17.05
C MET A 286 5.54 8.87 -17.34
N ALA A 287 4.68 9.76 -16.85
CA ALA A 287 4.84 11.19 -17.04
C ALA A 287 6.00 11.73 -16.20
N SER A 288 6.72 12.71 -16.77
CA SER A 288 7.76 13.48 -16.04
C SER A 288 7.17 14.57 -15.13
N GLY A 289 5.86 14.80 -15.20
CA GLY A 289 5.14 15.82 -14.43
C GLY A 289 4.07 15.22 -13.50
N PRO A 290 3.23 16.07 -12.88
CA PRO A 290 2.11 15.59 -12.06
C PRO A 290 1.08 14.84 -12.92
N CYS A 291 0.27 13.98 -12.28
CA CYS A 291 -0.87 13.37 -12.95
C CYS A 291 -1.87 14.46 -13.39
N GLU A 292 -2.25 14.47 -14.67
CA GLU A 292 -3.25 15.42 -15.19
C GLU A 292 -4.66 15.20 -14.62
N ARG A 293 -4.98 13.94 -14.24
CA ARG A 293 -6.29 13.55 -13.72
C ARG A 293 -6.14 12.97 -12.32
N HIS A 294 -7.06 13.36 -11.43
CA HIS A 294 -7.22 12.67 -10.16
C HIS A 294 -7.74 11.24 -10.40
N ILE A 295 -6.94 10.25 -10.02
CA ILE A 295 -7.29 8.83 -9.96
C ILE A 295 -7.48 8.46 -8.49
N ALA A 296 -8.68 8.01 -8.15
CA ALA A 296 -9.06 7.65 -6.79
C ALA A 296 -8.54 6.25 -6.42
N THR A 297 -8.22 6.09 -5.14
CA THR A 297 -7.73 4.83 -4.58
C THR A 297 -8.89 3.97 -4.06
N GLY A 298 -8.84 2.67 -4.34
CA GLY A 298 -9.65 1.64 -3.71
C GLY A 298 -8.84 0.87 -2.69
N ALA A 299 -9.51 0.39 -1.65
CA ALA A 299 -8.98 -0.58 -0.70
C ALA A 299 -10.02 -1.68 -0.45
N ALA A 300 -9.58 -2.92 -0.34
CA ALA A 300 -10.44 -4.08 -0.10
C ALA A 300 -9.84 -5.03 0.94
N LEU A 301 -10.72 -5.69 1.71
CA LEU A 301 -10.40 -6.80 2.59
C LEU A 301 -10.95 -8.08 1.96
N ILE A 302 -10.10 -9.09 1.82
CA ILE A 302 -10.44 -10.37 1.20
C ILE A 302 -10.20 -11.48 2.23
N GLY A 303 -11.23 -12.28 2.50
CA GLY A 303 -11.11 -13.44 3.38
C GLY A 303 -10.37 -14.57 2.68
N VAL A 304 -9.39 -15.19 3.35
CA VAL A 304 -8.59 -16.27 2.75
C VAL A 304 -9.36 -17.58 2.66
N THR A 305 -10.18 -17.91 3.66
CA THR A 305 -10.85 -19.22 3.75
C THR A 305 -11.87 -19.48 2.65
N ASP A 306 -12.64 -18.46 2.29
CA ASP A 306 -13.66 -18.55 1.23
C ASP A 306 -13.32 -17.72 -0.02
N PHE A 307 -12.16 -17.06 -0.01
CA PHE A 307 -11.66 -16.21 -1.08
C PHE A 307 -12.68 -15.17 -1.59
N THR A 308 -13.37 -14.51 -0.66
CA THR A 308 -14.39 -13.48 -0.97
C THR A 308 -14.01 -12.08 -0.48
N VAL A 309 -14.46 -11.05 -1.20
CA VAL A 309 -14.38 -9.65 -0.73
C VAL A 309 -15.28 -9.48 0.48
N LYS A 310 -14.69 -9.19 1.64
CA LYS A 310 -15.41 -8.89 2.89
C LYS A 310 -15.81 -7.43 2.97
N CYS A 311 -14.96 -6.55 2.46
CA CYS A 311 -15.21 -5.12 2.42
C CYS A 311 -14.42 -4.48 1.27
N GLN A 312 -14.96 -3.40 0.72
CA GLN A 312 -14.27 -2.55 -0.24
C GLN A 312 -14.69 -1.09 -0.06
N ARG A 313 -13.76 -0.15 -0.21
CA ARG A 313 -14.04 1.29 -0.11
C ARG A 313 -13.18 2.11 -1.06
N LYS A 314 -13.73 3.23 -1.51
CA LYS A 314 -12.97 4.35 -2.08
C LYS A 314 -12.33 5.14 -0.95
N THR A 315 -11.09 5.57 -1.15
CA THR A 315 -10.36 6.42 -0.22
C THR A 315 -10.06 7.77 -0.90
N PRO A 316 -9.80 8.83 -0.12
CA PRO A 316 -9.51 10.14 -0.70
C PRO A 316 -8.08 10.25 -1.25
N LEU A 317 -7.23 9.23 -1.07
CA LEU A 317 -5.86 9.27 -1.60
C LEU A 317 -5.88 9.20 -3.13
N HIS A 318 -5.06 10.04 -3.75
CA HIS A 318 -4.74 9.98 -5.16
C HIS A 318 -3.65 8.93 -5.44
N MET A 319 -3.83 8.10 -6.47
CA MET A 319 -2.78 7.18 -6.95
C MET A 319 -2.24 6.19 -5.89
N GLY A 320 -3.07 5.79 -4.94
CA GLY A 320 -2.74 4.83 -3.90
C GLY A 320 -2.59 3.41 -4.43
N THR A 321 -1.44 2.81 -4.16
CA THR A 321 -1.06 1.46 -4.64
C THR A 321 -0.98 0.46 -3.49
N VAL A 322 -0.79 0.92 -2.25
CA VAL A 322 -0.69 0.07 -1.06
C VAL A 322 -1.61 0.55 0.05
N ALA A 323 -2.18 -0.41 0.79
CA ALA A 323 -2.88 -0.20 2.04
C ALA A 323 -2.30 -1.12 3.12
N LEU A 324 -1.79 -0.53 4.20
CA LEU A 324 -1.16 -1.26 5.31
C LEU A 324 -1.90 -0.91 6.61
N ARG A 325 -2.32 -1.92 7.36
CA ARG A 325 -2.84 -1.71 8.72
C ARG A 325 -1.67 -1.41 9.66
N VAL A 326 -1.75 -0.29 10.38
CA VAL A 326 -0.72 0.16 11.32
C VAL A 326 -1.41 0.55 12.61
N ALA A 327 -1.33 -0.32 13.63
CA ALA A 327 -2.14 -0.19 14.84
C ALA A 327 -3.63 0.00 14.49
N ASP A 328 -4.22 1.12 14.91
CA ASP A 328 -5.61 1.47 14.66
C ASP A 328 -5.82 2.26 13.35
N GLU A 329 -4.78 2.49 12.55
CA GLU A 329 -4.84 3.27 11.30
C GLU A 329 -4.74 2.37 10.06
N LEU A 330 -5.27 2.86 8.93
CA LEU A 330 -4.96 2.35 7.60
C LEU A 330 -4.08 3.36 6.87
N TRP A 331 -2.83 2.98 6.61
CA TRP A 331 -1.87 3.80 5.90
C TRP A 331 -1.93 3.48 4.42
N LEU A 332 -2.10 4.51 3.60
CA LEU A 332 -2.23 4.41 2.15
C LEU A 332 -1.04 5.11 1.49
N GLY A 333 -0.28 4.38 0.68
CA GLY A 333 0.89 4.90 -0.02
C GLY A 333 0.61 5.12 -1.51
N PRO A 334 0.98 6.28 -2.10
CA PRO A 334 0.79 6.54 -3.51
C PRO A 334 2.03 6.24 -4.37
N VAL A 335 1.85 5.70 -5.58
CA VAL A 335 2.95 5.60 -6.57
C VAL A 335 3.36 6.97 -7.11
N ARG A 336 2.43 7.93 -7.11
CA ARG A 336 2.66 9.34 -7.47
C ARG A 336 1.96 10.24 -6.48
N GLY A 337 2.72 11.00 -5.69
CA GLY A 337 2.17 11.91 -4.69
C GLY A 337 3.19 12.30 -3.63
N ASP A 338 2.83 13.26 -2.78
CA ASP A 338 3.78 13.88 -1.85
C ASP A 338 3.88 13.16 -0.50
N ALA A 339 2.87 12.38 -0.13
CA ALA A 339 2.74 11.82 1.21
C ALA A 339 1.92 10.53 1.26
N ILE A 340 2.19 9.72 2.28
CA ILE A 340 1.32 8.65 2.74
C ILE A 340 0.13 9.28 3.48
N LEU A 341 -1.06 8.74 3.28
CA LEU A 341 -2.25 9.12 4.01
C LEU A 341 -2.58 8.06 5.08
N ALA A 342 -2.47 8.42 6.35
CA ALA A 342 -2.92 7.59 7.46
C ALA A 342 -4.36 7.97 7.82
N LEU A 343 -5.28 7.03 7.63
CA LEU A 343 -6.69 7.18 7.98
C LEU A 343 -6.96 6.49 9.32
N ASP A 344 -7.71 7.13 10.21
CA ASP A 344 -8.20 6.49 11.42
C ASP A 344 -9.09 5.27 11.07
N GLY A 345 -8.60 4.08 11.40
CA GLY A 345 -9.27 2.81 11.18
C GLY A 345 -10.39 2.53 12.19
N ARG A 346 -10.52 3.34 13.24
CA ARG A 346 -11.69 3.36 14.16
C ARG A 346 -12.78 4.32 13.71
N SER A 347 -12.59 5.01 12.58
CA SER A 347 -13.69 5.73 11.99
C SER A 347 -14.84 4.76 11.71
N PRO A 348 -16.11 5.14 11.94
CA PRO A 348 -17.28 4.33 11.58
C PRO A 348 -17.27 3.86 10.11
N ALA A 349 -16.49 4.55 9.27
CA ALA A 349 -16.17 4.18 7.90
C ALA A 349 -15.52 2.78 7.75
N TRP A 350 -14.71 2.33 8.71
CA TRP A 350 -13.99 1.05 8.68
C TRP A 350 -14.61 0.01 9.62
N ASP A 351 -15.41 0.41 10.59
CA ASP A 351 -16.10 -0.51 11.51
C ASP A 351 -17.19 -1.34 10.81
N GLN A 352 -17.75 -0.85 9.69
CA GLN A 352 -18.64 -1.66 8.82
C GLN A 352 -17.89 -2.76 8.05
N CYS A 353 -16.56 -2.79 8.16
CA CYS A 353 -15.67 -3.78 7.57
C CYS A 353 -15.02 -4.70 8.62
N ARG A 354 -15.39 -4.55 9.90
CA ARG A 354 -14.95 -5.42 11.01
C ARG A 354 -15.98 -6.50 11.30
#